data_AF-A0A4Y2EDV5-F1
#
_entry.id   AF-A0A4Y2EDV5-F1
#
_cell.length_a   1.000
_cell.length_b   1.000
_cell.length_c   1.000
_cell.angle_alpha   90.00
_cell.angle_beta   90.00
_cell.angle_gamma   90.00
#
_symmetry.space_group_name_H-M   'P 1'
#
loop_
_entity.id
_entity.type
_entity.pdbx_description
1 polymer ?
#
loop_
_entity_poly.entity_id
_entity_poly.type
_entity_poly.pdbx_seq_one_letter_code
_entity_poly.pdbx_strand_id
1 'polypeptide(L)'
;MTTKEQIVVINRKRGSLKSSITKLATFVTSANSKNRILCETKLENFQKFKVKLGEVKNEYFEIVEDKDLEALEISVIELEEECERLEVSLKTILTTSNKITVPTNKDGNNSESLSESVHIRLLEIPLPKFSGQYQDWQNFRMQFENIIDSNDKFRKKFKVVC
;
A
#
# COMPACT_ATOMS: atom_id res chain seq x y z
N MET A 1 -20.00 14.56 -35.44
CA MET A 1 -20.59 15.11 -34.20
C MET A 1 -20.31 16.59 -34.17
N THR A 2 -21.27 17.38 -33.71
CA THR A 2 -21.09 18.83 -33.56
C THR A 2 -20.18 19.08 -32.35
N THR A 3 -19.24 20.03 -32.39
CA THR A 3 -18.28 20.33 -31.30
C THR A 3 -18.95 20.41 -29.91
N LYS A 4 -20.17 20.95 -29.85
CA LYS A 4 -20.99 21.02 -28.63
C LYS A 4 -21.34 19.64 -28.04
N GLU A 5 -21.65 18.65 -28.88
CA GLU A 5 -21.98 17.28 -28.42
C GLU A 5 -20.74 16.59 -27.86
N GLN A 6 -19.57 16.80 -28.48
CA GLN A 6 -18.30 16.24 -27.99
C GLN A 6 -17.92 16.82 -26.62
N ILE A 7 -18.09 18.13 -26.43
CA ILE A 7 -17.85 18.80 -25.14
C ILE A 7 -18.74 18.21 -24.03
N VAL A 8 -20.01 17.92 -24.32
CA VAL A 8 -20.92 17.28 -23.35
C VAL A 8 -20.43 15.89 -22.96
N VAL A 9 -19.97 15.09 -23.92
CA VAL A 9 -19.44 13.74 -23.67
C VAL A 9 -18.20 13.79 -22.78
N ILE A 10 -17.26 14.69 -23.06
CA ILE A 10 -16.02 14.80 -22.28
C ILE A 10 -16.34 15.32 -20.87
N ASN A 11 -17.23 16.30 -20.73
CA ASN A 11 -17.69 16.78 -19.43
C ASN A 11 -18.31 15.66 -18.58
N ARG A 12 -19.04 14.74 -19.21
CA ARG A 12 -19.59 13.56 -18.53
C ARG A 12 -18.50 12.58 -18.11
N LYS A 13 -17.50 12.32 -18.96
CA LYS A 13 -16.32 11.49 -18.61
C LYS A 13 -15.58 12.10 -17.40
N ARG A 14 -15.26 13.39 -17.44
CA ARG A 14 -14.63 14.15 -16.34
C ARG A 14 -15.45 14.06 -15.05
N GLY A 15 -16.77 14.27 -15.12
CA GLY A 15 -17.65 14.16 -13.96
C GLY A 15 -17.62 12.77 -13.31
N SER A 16 -17.57 11.71 -14.12
CA SER A 16 -17.44 10.33 -13.62
C SER A 16 -16.09 10.08 -12.93
N LEU A 17 -15.01 10.63 -13.48
CA LEU A 17 -13.68 10.56 -12.87
C LEU A 17 -13.66 11.30 -11.54
N LYS A 18 -14.19 12.53 -11.49
CA LYS A 18 -14.33 13.33 -10.27
C LYS A 18 -15.08 12.56 -9.18
N SER A 19 -16.22 11.94 -9.50
CA SER A 19 -16.96 11.11 -8.54
C SER A 19 -16.13 9.94 -8.01
N SER A 20 -15.31 9.32 -8.87
CA SER A 20 -14.44 8.20 -8.47
C SER A 20 -13.30 8.66 -7.54
N ILE A 21 -12.71 9.82 -7.83
CA ILE A 21 -11.70 10.48 -6.98
C ILE A 21 -12.32 10.82 -5.61
N THR A 22 -13.51 11.43 -5.58
CA THR A 22 -14.20 11.73 -4.32
C THR A 22 -14.46 10.47 -3.49
N LYS A 23 -14.91 9.37 -4.12
CA LYS A 23 -15.10 8.08 -3.43
C LYS A 23 -13.80 7.55 -2.84
N LEU A 24 -12.68 7.74 -3.54
CA LEU A 24 -11.37 7.34 -3.03
C LEU A 24 -10.92 8.24 -1.87
N ALA A 25 -11.15 9.55 -1.94
CA ALA A 25 -10.88 10.47 -0.85
C ALA A 25 -11.63 10.06 0.43
N THR A 26 -12.92 9.76 0.31
CA THR A 26 -13.71 9.22 1.43
C THR A 26 -13.17 7.88 1.94
N PHE A 27 -12.67 7.02 1.05
CA PHE A 27 -12.08 5.74 1.44
C PHE A 27 -10.80 5.93 2.26
N VAL A 28 -9.89 6.81 1.81
CA VAL A 28 -8.60 7.07 2.46
C VAL A 28 -8.79 7.61 3.89
N THR A 29 -9.82 8.43 4.12
CA THR A 29 -10.15 8.96 5.45
C THR A 29 -10.96 8.00 6.32
N SER A 30 -11.50 6.90 5.75
CA SER A 30 -12.32 5.93 6.47
C SER A 30 -11.49 4.87 7.23
N ALA A 31 -12.12 4.16 8.16
CA ALA A 31 -11.51 3.03 8.87
C ALA A 31 -11.08 1.87 7.96
N ASN A 32 -11.65 1.77 6.74
CA ASN A 32 -11.30 0.75 5.76
C ASN A 32 -9.89 0.90 5.19
N SER A 33 -9.26 2.07 5.37
CA SER A 33 -7.85 2.31 5.02
C SER A 33 -6.87 1.41 5.77
N LYS A 34 -7.28 0.74 6.85
CA LYS A 34 -6.45 -0.23 7.59
C LYS A 34 -6.30 -1.57 6.88
N ASN A 35 -7.16 -1.89 5.89
CA ASN A 35 -7.07 -3.14 5.13
C ASN A 35 -6.05 -2.98 4.00
N ARG A 36 -4.89 -3.61 4.16
CA ARG A 36 -3.78 -3.55 3.20
C ARG A 36 -4.17 -3.99 1.78
N ILE A 37 -4.77 -5.17 1.63
CA ILE A 37 -5.13 -5.74 0.32
C ILE A 37 -6.13 -4.82 -0.40
N LEU A 38 -7.07 -4.26 0.37
CA LEU A 38 -8.03 -3.30 -0.17
C LEU A 38 -7.34 -2.01 -0.62
N CYS A 39 -6.37 -1.49 0.15
CA CYS A 39 -5.57 -0.32 -0.23
C CYS A 39 -4.72 -0.58 -1.49
N GLU A 40 -4.09 -1.75 -1.63
CA GLU A 40 -3.35 -2.15 -2.84
C GLU A 40 -4.29 -2.20 -4.06
N THR A 41 -5.44 -2.85 -3.92
CA THR A 41 -6.46 -2.93 -4.97
C THR A 41 -6.96 -1.55 -5.38
N LYS A 42 -7.15 -0.63 -4.42
CA LYS A 42 -7.57 0.75 -4.71
C LYS A 42 -6.46 1.51 -5.43
N LEU A 43 -5.20 1.34 -5.04
CA LEU A 43 -4.05 1.98 -5.68
C LEU A 43 -3.89 1.54 -7.16
N GLU A 44 -4.00 0.26 -7.46
CA GLU A 44 -3.94 -0.24 -8.85
C GLU A 44 -5.06 0.31 -9.71
N ASN A 45 -6.30 0.32 -9.19
CA ASN A 45 -7.43 0.92 -9.90
C ASN A 45 -7.24 2.43 -10.07
N PHE A 46 -6.58 3.08 -9.12
CA PHE A 46 -6.30 4.50 -9.16
C PHE A 46 -5.30 4.89 -10.25
N GLN A 47 -4.27 4.07 -10.46
CA GLN A 47 -3.34 4.26 -11.59
C GLN A 47 -4.06 4.23 -12.94
N LYS A 48 -5.05 3.34 -13.11
CA LYS A 48 -5.90 3.31 -14.31
C LYS A 48 -6.73 4.58 -14.47
N PHE A 49 -7.18 5.20 -13.37
CA PHE A 49 -7.92 6.46 -13.43
C PHE A 49 -7.04 7.64 -13.87
N LYS A 50 -5.78 7.70 -13.42
CA LYS A 50 -4.83 8.74 -13.84
C LYS A 50 -4.58 8.72 -15.36
N VAL A 51 -4.46 7.54 -15.95
CA VAL A 51 -4.34 7.39 -17.42
C VAL A 51 -5.56 7.98 -18.12
N LYS A 52 -6.78 7.62 -17.68
CA LYS A 52 -8.03 8.14 -18.25
C LYS A 52 -8.20 9.65 -18.08
N LEU A 53 -7.69 10.22 -16.98
CA LEU A 53 -7.70 11.67 -16.77
C LEU A 53 -6.80 12.38 -17.80
N GLY A 54 -5.63 11.82 -18.08
CA GLY A 54 -4.73 12.31 -19.13
C GLY A 54 -5.36 12.23 -20.53
N GLU A 55 -6.05 11.13 -20.85
CA GLU A 55 -6.81 10.99 -22.10
C GLU A 55 -7.88 12.08 -22.23
N VAL A 56 -8.68 12.29 -21.17
CA VAL A 56 -9.70 13.34 -21.13
C VAL A 56 -9.08 14.73 -21.30
N LYS A 57 -7.92 15.00 -20.68
CA LYS A 57 -7.19 16.27 -20.86
C LYS A 57 -6.81 16.48 -22.32
N ASN A 58 -6.24 15.47 -22.97
CA ASN A 58 -5.84 15.56 -24.38
C ASN A 58 -7.06 15.76 -25.29
N GLU A 59 -8.16 15.03 -25.07
CA GLU A 59 -9.41 15.21 -25.82
C GLU A 59 -9.97 16.64 -25.68
N TYR A 60 -9.76 17.30 -24.53
CA TYR A 60 -10.18 18.68 -24.34
C TYR A 60 -9.34 19.67 -25.14
N PHE A 61 -8.01 19.51 -25.17
CA PHE A 61 -7.11 20.36 -25.96
C PHE A 61 -7.42 20.33 -27.47
N GLU A 62 -8.00 19.24 -27.97
CA GLU A 62 -8.36 19.11 -29.38
C GLU A 62 -9.69 19.79 -29.75
N ILE A 63 -10.59 20.04 -28.78
CA ILE A 63 -12.02 20.30 -29.07
C ILE A 63 -12.52 21.62 -28.48
N VAL A 64 -11.90 22.13 -27.41
CA VAL A 64 -12.38 23.33 -26.69
C VAL A 64 -11.76 24.59 -27.28
N GLU A 65 -12.56 25.64 -27.46
CA GLU A 65 -12.08 26.97 -27.87
C GLU A 65 -11.30 27.64 -26.74
N ASP A 66 -10.27 28.44 -27.07
CA ASP A 66 -9.33 29.06 -26.11
C ASP A 66 -10.01 29.75 -24.92
N LYS A 67 -11.15 30.43 -25.14
CA LYS A 67 -11.87 31.16 -24.09
C LYS A 67 -12.41 30.27 -22.95
N ASP A 68 -12.73 29.01 -23.26
CA ASP A 68 -13.29 28.04 -22.31
C ASP A 68 -12.20 27.07 -21.82
N LEU A 69 -10.99 27.15 -22.38
CA LEU A 69 -9.87 26.26 -22.09
C LEU A 69 -9.25 26.55 -20.71
N GLU A 70 -9.11 27.81 -20.32
CA GLU A 70 -8.46 28.20 -19.05
C GLU A 70 -9.20 27.64 -17.82
N ALA A 71 -10.51 27.88 -17.72
CA ALA A 71 -11.31 27.40 -16.59
C ALA A 71 -11.32 25.86 -16.49
N LEU A 72 -11.23 25.21 -17.64
CA LEU A 72 -11.19 23.77 -17.75
C LEU A 72 -9.82 23.20 -17.38
N GLU A 73 -8.74 23.83 -17.83
CA GLU A 73 -7.37 23.49 -17.49
C GLU A 73 -7.15 23.57 -15.97
N ILE A 74 -7.60 24.67 -15.35
CA ILE A 74 -7.60 24.83 -13.89
C ILE A 74 -8.33 23.64 -13.22
N SER A 75 -9.53 23.32 -13.70
CA SER A 75 -10.31 22.20 -13.14
C SER A 75 -9.63 20.83 -13.31
N VAL A 76 -8.84 20.63 -14.37
CA VAL A 76 -8.12 19.37 -14.57
C VAL A 76 -6.87 19.31 -13.69
N ILE A 77 -6.13 20.42 -13.56
CA ILE A 77 -4.98 20.55 -12.66
C ILE A 77 -5.40 20.25 -11.22
N GLU A 78 -6.51 20.83 -10.73
CA GLU A 78 -7.03 20.56 -9.39
C GLU A 78 -7.32 19.07 -9.15
N LEU A 79 -7.82 18.37 -10.17
CA LEU A 79 -8.06 16.92 -10.10
C LEU A 79 -6.76 16.13 -10.11
N GLU A 80 -5.77 16.53 -10.92
CA GLU A 80 -4.44 15.90 -10.96
C GLU A 80 -3.74 16.03 -9.60
N GLU A 81 -3.74 17.22 -9.00
CA GLU A 81 -3.16 17.44 -7.68
C GLU A 81 -3.85 16.62 -6.58
N GLU A 82 -5.20 16.56 -6.59
CA GLU A 82 -5.94 15.71 -5.64
C GLU A 82 -5.58 14.24 -5.84
N CYS A 83 -5.34 13.83 -7.08
CA CYS A 83 -4.91 12.46 -7.34
C CYS A 83 -3.54 12.18 -6.74
N GLU A 84 -2.58 13.08 -6.89
CA GLU A 84 -1.25 12.93 -6.28
C GLU A 84 -1.34 12.85 -4.76
N ARG A 85 -2.13 13.71 -4.12
CA ARG A 85 -2.37 13.68 -2.66
C ARG A 85 -2.93 12.34 -2.19
N LEU A 86 -3.92 11.79 -2.89
CA LEU A 86 -4.52 10.50 -2.54
C LEU A 86 -3.56 9.32 -2.78
N GLU A 87 -2.78 9.37 -3.85
CA GLU A 87 -1.77 8.34 -4.16
C GLU A 87 -0.69 8.29 -3.08
N VAL A 88 -0.17 9.45 -2.66
CA VAL A 88 0.78 9.56 -1.56
C VAL A 88 0.17 9.04 -0.26
N SER A 89 -1.09 9.38 0.02
CA SER A 89 -1.79 8.91 1.23
C SER A 89 -1.90 7.39 1.26
N LEU A 90 -2.33 6.76 0.16
CA LEU A 90 -2.42 5.30 0.03
C LEU A 90 -1.05 4.64 0.18
N LYS A 91 -0.01 5.16 -0.47
CA LYS A 91 1.36 4.65 -0.34
C LYS A 91 1.88 4.78 1.09
N THR A 92 1.55 5.87 1.78
CA THR A 92 1.91 6.10 3.19
C THR A 92 1.22 5.10 4.11
N ILE A 93 -0.07 4.82 3.88
CA ILE A 93 -0.83 3.79 4.61
C ILE A 93 -0.16 2.43 4.41
N LEU A 94 0.10 2.03 3.16
CA LEU A 94 0.69 0.73 2.81
C LEU A 94 2.11 0.54 3.37
N THR A 95 2.90 1.60 3.43
CA THR A 95 4.26 1.56 3.98
C THR A 95 4.26 1.58 5.51
N THR A 96 3.36 2.35 6.13
CA THR A 96 3.21 2.40 7.59
C THR A 96 2.69 1.07 8.14
N SER A 97 1.74 0.42 7.46
CA SER A 97 1.29 -0.93 7.82
C SER A 97 2.38 -2.00 7.71
N ASN A 98 3.45 -1.76 6.94
CA ASN A 98 4.61 -2.66 6.84
C ASN A 98 5.67 -2.43 7.94
N LYS A 99 5.62 -1.30 8.65
CA LYS A 99 6.46 -1.10 9.83
C LYS A 99 5.85 -1.91 10.97
N ILE A 100 6.25 -3.18 11.06
CA ILE A 100 6.28 -3.87 12.35
C ILE A 100 7.06 -2.94 13.28
N THR A 101 6.36 -2.29 14.20
CA THR A 101 6.97 -1.54 15.30
C THR A 101 7.88 -2.52 16.01
N VAL A 102 9.18 -2.45 15.75
CA VAL A 102 10.17 -3.04 16.63
C VAL A 102 10.02 -2.25 17.93
N PRO A 103 9.52 -2.83 19.03
CA PRO A 103 9.72 -2.21 20.32
C PRO A 103 11.21 -2.33 20.55
N THR A 104 11.93 -1.22 20.41
CA THR A 104 13.27 -1.12 20.94
C THR A 104 13.11 -1.27 22.45
N ASN A 105 13.34 -2.48 22.95
CA ASN A 105 13.42 -2.76 24.38
C ASN A 105 14.54 -1.86 24.94
N LYS A 106 14.16 -0.71 25.49
CA LYS A 106 14.96 -0.03 26.51
C LYS A 106 14.55 -0.67 27.82
N ASP A 107 15.40 -1.54 28.34
CA ASP A 107 15.33 -2.03 29.71
C ASP A 107 15.27 -0.86 30.70
N GLY A 108 14.37 -0.94 31.68
CA GLY A 108 14.37 0.00 32.81
C GLY A 108 13.04 0.14 33.57
N ASN A 109 12.64 -0.93 34.27
CA ASN A 109 11.91 -0.94 35.54
C ASN A 109 10.53 -0.24 35.73
N ASN A 110 9.60 -1.11 36.15
CA ASN A 110 8.57 -0.98 37.21
C ASN A 110 7.12 -0.58 36.88
N SER A 111 6.26 -1.53 37.27
CA SER A 111 4.93 -1.42 37.89
C SER A 111 3.67 -1.30 36.99
N GLU A 112 3.04 -2.46 36.81
CA GLU A 112 1.62 -2.75 37.13
C GLU A 112 0.50 -1.95 36.42
N SER A 113 -0.22 -2.60 35.50
CA SER A 113 -1.69 -2.67 35.50
C SER A 113 -2.19 -3.59 34.36
N LEU A 114 -3.08 -4.49 34.73
CA LEU A 114 -3.65 -5.58 33.95
C LEU A 114 -4.62 -5.07 32.87
N SER A 115 -4.40 -5.44 31.61
CA SER A 115 -5.50 -5.69 30.67
C SER A 115 -5.16 -6.90 29.80
N GLU A 116 -5.90 -7.96 30.05
CA GLU A 116 -5.79 -9.27 29.46
C GLU A 116 -6.21 -9.21 27.98
N SER A 117 -5.27 -8.84 27.13
CA SER A 117 -5.34 -9.12 25.70
C SER A 117 -4.61 -10.44 25.48
N VAL A 118 -5.36 -11.48 25.14
CA VAL A 118 -4.82 -12.78 24.73
C VAL A 118 -4.00 -12.58 23.47
N HIS A 119 -2.74 -12.20 23.67
CA HIS A 119 -1.72 -12.20 22.65
C HIS A 119 -1.43 -13.67 22.36
N ILE A 120 -1.94 -14.18 21.24
CA ILE A 120 -1.47 -15.44 20.68
C ILE A 120 -0.03 -15.17 20.24
N ARG A 121 0.92 -15.29 21.19
CA ARG A 121 2.34 -15.14 20.93
C ARG A 121 2.76 -16.30 20.05
N LEU A 122 3.31 -15.98 18.88
CA LEU A 122 4.05 -16.98 18.13
C LEU A 122 5.25 -17.36 19.00
N LEU A 123 5.43 -18.65 19.29
CA LEU A 123 6.61 -19.14 20.03
C LEU A 123 7.85 -18.66 19.28
N GLU A 124 8.66 -17.84 19.95
CA GLU A 124 9.92 -17.36 19.41
C GLU A 124 10.86 -18.55 19.28
N ILE A 125 11.16 -18.93 18.03
CA ILE A 125 12.11 -20.00 17.76
C ILE A 125 13.49 -19.35 17.82
N PRO A 126 14.34 -19.69 18.80
CA PRO A 126 15.66 -19.10 18.90
C PRO A 126 16.48 -19.56 17.69
N LEU A 127 16.79 -18.64 16.78
CA LEU A 127 17.69 -18.94 15.67
C LEU A 127 19.11 -19.06 16.20
N PRO A 128 19.86 -20.11 15.83
CA PRO A 128 21.27 -20.24 16.22
C PRO A 128 22.04 -19.05 15.67
N LYS A 129 23.04 -18.57 16.41
CA LYS A 129 23.93 -17.50 15.94
C LYS A 129 25.23 -18.12 15.47
N PHE A 130 25.61 -17.85 14.22
CA PHE A 130 26.90 -18.27 13.70
C PHE A 130 27.95 -17.20 13.99
N SER A 131 29.05 -17.58 14.62
CA SER A 131 30.17 -16.68 14.97
C SER A 131 31.02 -16.27 13.76
N GLY A 132 30.85 -16.94 12.62
CA GLY A 132 31.72 -16.79 11.45
C GLY A 132 32.99 -17.65 11.49
N GLN A 133 33.27 -18.31 12.62
CA GLN A 133 34.43 -19.20 12.76
C GLN A 133 34.12 -20.57 12.16
N TYR A 134 35.03 -21.10 11.34
CA TYR A 134 34.84 -22.40 10.69
C TYR A 134 34.66 -23.55 11.70
N GLN A 135 35.34 -23.50 12.84
CA GLN A 135 35.24 -24.51 13.90
C GLN A 135 33.81 -24.60 14.49
N ASP A 136 33.07 -23.50 14.47
CA ASP A 136 31.70 -23.42 15.00
C ASP A 136 30.64 -23.85 13.98
N TRP A 137 31.03 -24.08 12.72
CA TRP A 137 30.11 -24.37 11.62
C TRP A 137 29.28 -25.63 11.88
N GLN A 138 29.92 -26.70 12.34
CA GLN A 138 29.24 -27.97 12.56
C GLN A 138 28.22 -27.87 13.70
N ASN A 139 28.57 -27.15 14.76
CA ASN A 139 27.68 -26.90 15.89
C ASN A 139 26.47 -26.04 15.48
N PHE A 140 26.72 -24.95 14.74
CA PHE A 140 25.67 -24.09 14.20
C PHE A 140 24.71 -24.87 13.29
N ARG A 141 25.26 -25.68 12.36
CA ARG A 141 24.47 -26.50 11.45
C ARG A 141 23.58 -27.49 12.19
N MET A 142 24.12 -28.24 13.18
CA MET A 142 23.32 -29.19 13.97
C MET A 142 22.18 -28.50 14.72
N GLN A 143 22.43 -27.34 15.33
CA GLN A 143 21.37 -26.58 16.01
C GLN A 143 20.28 -26.11 15.05
N PHE A 144 20.67 -25.69 13.84
CA PHE A 144 19.73 -25.25 12.81
C PHE A 144 18.87 -26.40 12.27
N GLU A 145 19.46 -27.57 11.98
CA GLU A 145 18.72 -28.76 11.53
C GLU A 145 17.73 -29.25 12.60
N ASN A 146 18.14 -29.28 13.88
CA ASN A 146 17.25 -29.68 14.98
C ASN A 146 16.02 -28.76 15.11
N ILE A 147 16.17 -27.46 14.81
CA ILE A 147 15.06 -26.50 14.80
C ILE A 147 14.09 -26.77 13.64
N ILE A 148 14.60 -27.14 12.47
CA ILE A 148 13.78 -27.50 11.30
C ILE A 148 13.02 -28.80 11.57
N ASP A 149 13.69 -29.80 12.15
CA ASP A 149 13.11 -31.12 12.40
C ASP A 149 12.07 -31.11 13.51
N SER A 150 12.25 -30.28 14.53
CA SER A 150 11.34 -30.11 15.67
C SER A 150 10.07 -29.33 15.31
N ASN A 151 10.00 -28.73 14.12
CA ASN A 151 8.87 -27.90 13.71
C ASN A 151 8.29 -28.36 12.37
N ASP A 152 7.22 -29.15 12.43
CA ASP A 152 6.53 -29.75 11.26
C ASP A 152 6.14 -28.73 10.17
N LYS A 153 5.97 -27.45 10.54
CA LYS A 153 5.65 -26.36 9.60
C LYS A 153 6.85 -25.94 8.73
N PHE A 154 8.08 -26.13 9.20
CA PHE A 154 9.32 -25.78 8.48
C PHE A 154 9.81 -26.92 7.58
N ARG A 155 9.59 -28.17 8.01
CA ARG A 155 9.94 -29.40 7.26
C ARG A 155 9.40 -29.42 5.82
N LYS A 156 8.23 -28.83 5.57
CA LYS A 156 7.60 -28.77 4.23
C LYS A 156 8.10 -27.63 3.33
N LYS A 157 8.72 -26.58 3.90
CA LYS A 157 9.05 -25.34 3.16
C LYS A 157 10.54 -25.15 2.89
N PHE A 158 11.41 -25.82 3.65
CA PHE A 158 12.87 -25.63 3.58
C PHE A 158 13.65 -26.90 3.26
N LYS A 159 13.01 -27.91 2.65
CA LYS A 159 13.74 -29.08 2.16
C LYS A 159 14.57 -28.67 0.94
N VAL A 160 15.78 -28.19 1.18
CA VAL A 160 16.80 -28.02 0.15
C VAL A 160 17.16 -29.41 -0.32
N VAL A 161 16.77 -29.72 -1.56
CA VAL A 161 17.23 -30.91 -2.27
C VAL A 161 18.74 -30.73 -2.45
N CYS A 162 19.52 -31.67 -1.91
CA CYS A 162 20.97 -31.72 -2.04
C CYS A 162 21.41 -31.79 -3.52
#